data_AF-A0A6G0WPC8-F1
#
_entry.id   AF-A0A6G0WPC8-F1
#
_cell.length_a   1.000
_cell.length_b   1.000
_cell.length_c   1.000
_cell.angle_alpha   90.00
_cell.angle_beta   90.00
_cell.angle_gamma   90.00
#
_symmetry.space_group_name_H-M   'P 1'
#
loop_
_entity.id
_entity.type
_entity.pdbx_description
1 polymer ?
#
loop_
_entity_poly.entity_id
_entity_poly.type
_entity_poly.pdbx_seq_one_letter_code
_entity_poly.pdbx_strand_id
1 'polypeptide(L)'
;MKGSRRVRQGTTLPPLQEENLARWVLSMRKDGVPVTEKMLQFMALEAAIDVGLNEDEFRAGWSWSKGFKKRHGLAMRSRTRVGQDSNQDGFEALERFSRRVKVLMFEHNIDTAFNAD
;
A
#
# COMPACT_ATOMS: atom_id res chain seq x y z
N MET A 1 -18.08 -29.53 -22.71
CA MET A 1 -16.67 -29.50 -22.24
C MET A 1 -16.33 -28.06 -21.89
N LYS A 2 -16.20 -27.71 -20.60
CA LYS A 2 -15.87 -26.34 -20.18
C LYS A 2 -14.39 -26.08 -20.45
N GLY A 3 -14.10 -25.14 -21.34
CA GLY A 3 -12.75 -24.72 -21.68
C GLY A 3 -12.00 -24.22 -20.44
N SER A 4 -11.02 -24.99 -20.00
CA SER A 4 -10.07 -24.58 -18.98
C SER A 4 -9.18 -23.50 -19.58
N ARG A 5 -9.46 -22.23 -19.27
CA ARG A 5 -8.52 -21.16 -19.60
C ARG A 5 -7.26 -21.45 -18.81
N ARG A 6 -6.18 -21.82 -19.49
CA ARG A 6 -4.83 -21.77 -18.92
C ARG A 6 -4.68 -20.42 -18.23
N VAL A 7 -4.51 -20.43 -16.91
CA VAL A 7 -4.08 -19.25 -16.17
C VAL A 7 -2.80 -18.80 -16.85
N ARG A 8 -2.82 -17.60 -17.46
CA ARG A 8 -1.65 -17.08 -18.19
C ARG A 8 -0.46 -17.06 -17.22
N GLN A 9 0.48 -17.97 -17.42
CA GLN A 9 1.71 -18.05 -16.64
C GLN A 9 2.72 -16.95 -17.02
N GLY A 10 2.56 -16.30 -18.18
CA GLY A 10 3.48 -15.25 -18.65
C GLY A 10 3.20 -13.86 -18.08
N THR A 11 2.92 -13.71 -16.79
CA THR A 11 2.77 -12.36 -16.19
C THR A 11 3.02 -12.31 -14.68
N THR A 12 3.52 -13.40 -14.08
CA THR A 12 3.62 -13.53 -12.63
C THR A 12 5.07 -13.75 -12.23
N LEU A 13 5.54 -13.01 -11.23
CA LEU A 13 6.81 -13.28 -10.54
C LEU A 13 6.89 -14.75 -10.09
N PRO A 14 8.08 -15.34 -9.96
CA PRO A 14 8.18 -16.67 -9.40
C PRO A 14 7.62 -16.68 -7.97
N PRO A 15 7.02 -17.80 -7.52
CA PRO A 15 6.20 -17.80 -6.29
C PRO A 15 6.92 -17.30 -5.03
N LEU A 16 8.21 -17.61 -4.91
CA LEU A 16 9.03 -17.18 -3.77
C LEU A 16 9.17 -15.66 -3.71
N GLN A 17 9.43 -15.02 -4.84
CA GLN A 17 9.58 -13.57 -4.97
C GLN A 17 8.24 -12.87 -4.78
N GLU A 18 7.16 -13.45 -5.31
CA GLU A 18 5.81 -12.95 -5.09
C GLU A 18 5.44 -12.99 -3.59
N GLU A 19 5.80 -14.07 -2.89
CA GLU A 19 5.58 -14.19 -1.45
C GLU A 19 6.44 -13.22 -0.63
N ASN A 20 7.71 -13.06 -0.98
CA ASN A 20 8.61 -12.09 -0.36
C ASN A 20 8.05 -10.66 -0.51
N LEU A 21 7.57 -10.32 -1.70
CA LEU A 21 6.94 -9.04 -1.97
C LEU A 21 5.66 -8.85 -1.14
N ALA A 22 4.84 -9.90 -0.98
CA ALA A 22 3.67 -9.85 -0.12
C ALA A 22 4.03 -9.63 1.36
N ARG A 23 5.08 -10.28 1.87
CA ARG A 23 5.58 -10.04 3.24
C ARG A 23 6.09 -8.62 3.42
N TRP A 24 6.79 -8.07 2.43
CA TRP A 24 7.21 -6.67 2.44
C TRP A 24 6.01 -5.71 2.54
N VAL A 25 4.95 -5.92 1.73
CA VAL A 25 3.74 -5.09 1.81
C VAL A 25 3.08 -5.17 3.19
N LEU A 26 3.03 -6.37 3.79
CA LEU A 26 2.47 -6.56 5.12
C LEU A 26 3.31 -5.87 6.20
N SER A 27 4.63 -5.91 6.12
CA SER A 27 5.53 -5.19 7.03
C SER A 27 5.28 -3.68 6.96
N MET A 28 5.27 -3.10 5.76
CA MET A 28 5.03 -1.67 5.58
C MET A 28 3.68 -1.24 6.17
N ARG A 29 2.62 -2.04 5.95
CA ARG A 29 1.31 -1.76 6.56
C ARG A 29 1.31 -1.88 8.08
N LYS A 30 2.07 -2.82 8.64
CA LYS A 30 2.25 -2.97 10.10
C LYS A 30 2.97 -1.74 10.68
N ASP A 31 3.92 -1.19 9.93
CA ASP A 31 4.68 0.01 10.30
C ASP A 31 3.91 1.32 10.02
N GLY A 32 2.63 1.23 9.63
CA GLY A 32 1.78 2.39 9.31
C GLY A 32 2.12 3.07 7.99
N VAL A 33 3.01 2.51 7.18
CA VAL A 33 3.45 3.05 5.90
C VAL A 33 2.52 2.55 4.78
N PRO A 34 1.78 3.43 4.10
CA PRO A 34 0.93 3.01 3.00
C PRO A 34 1.77 2.63 1.77
N VAL A 35 1.61 1.39 1.30
CA VAL A 35 2.19 0.96 0.02
C VAL A 35 1.28 1.41 -1.12
N THR A 36 1.74 2.40 -1.88
CA THR A 36 1.03 2.87 -3.08
C THR A 36 1.13 1.86 -4.21
N GLU A 37 0.24 1.97 -5.20
CA GLU A 37 0.29 1.14 -6.41
C GLU A 37 1.64 1.26 -7.13
N LYS A 38 2.22 2.46 -7.19
CA LYS A 38 3.52 2.67 -7.84
C LYS A 38 4.67 2.03 -7.09
N MET A 39 4.69 2.13 -5.76
CA MET A 39 5.70 1.44 -4.94
C MET A 39 5.64 -0.07 -5.14
N LEU A 40 4.42 -0.64 -5.18
CA LEU A 40 4.24 -2.07 -5.46
C LEU A 40 4.79 -2.45 -6.84
N GLN A 41 4.56 -1.62 -7.86
CA GLN A 41 5.08 -1.87 -9.21
C GLN A 41 6.62 -1.82 -9.24
N PHE A 42 7.23 -0.82 -8.61
CA PHE A 42 8.69 -0.70 -8.55
C PHE A 42 9.34 -1.90 -7.85
N MET A 43 8.87 -2.25 -6.65
CA MET A 43 9.42 -3.40 -5.91
C MET A 43 9.22 -4.72 -6.65
N ALA A 44 8.13 -4.85 -7.42
CA ALA A 44 7.91 -6.03 -8.25
C ALA A 44 8.88 -6.11 -9.43
N LEU A 45 9.21 -4.97 -10.05
CA LEU A 45 10.20 -4.91 -11.13
C LEU A 45 11.60 -5.20 -10.59
N GLU A 46 11.98 -4.65 -9.44
CA GLU A 46 13.24 -4.99 -8.76
C GLU A 46 13.32 -6.49 -8.48
N ALA A 47 12.28 -7.07 -7.89
CA ALA A 47 12.21 -8.51 -7.64
C ALA A 47 12.27 -9.36 -8.92
N ALA A 48 11.87 -8.80 -10.07
CA ALA A 48 11.96 -9.46 -11.37
C ALA A 48 13.39 -9.40 -11.94
N ILE A 49 14.06 -8.26 -11.79
CA ILE A 49 15.48 -8.09 -12.16
C ILE A 49 16.35 -9.06 -11.36
N ASP A 50 16.09 -9.21 -10.06
CA ASP A 50 16.85 -10.11 -9.17
C ASP A 50 16.78 -11.59 -9.59
N VAL A 51 15.73 -11.99 -10.31
CA VAL A 51 15.56 -13.35 -10.85
C VAL A 51 15.89 -13.46 -12.33
N GLY A 52 16.40 -12.38 -12.94
CA GLY A 52 16.81 -12.34 -14.34
C GLY A 52 15.66 -12.27 -15.33
N LEU A 53 14.49 -11.75 -14.93
CA LEU A 53 13.38 -11.50 -15.85
C LEU A 53 13.58 -10.16 -16.56
N ASN A 54 13.35 -10.16 -17.88
CA ASN A 54 13.39 -8.96 -18.70
C ASN A 54 12.03 -8.23 -18.72
N GLU A 55 12.02 -6.98 -19.18
CA GLU A 55 10.79 -6.16 -19.26
C GLU A 55 9.70 -6.80 -20.13
N ASP A 56 10.07 -7.59 -21.15
CA ASP A 56 9.10 -8.31 -21.99
C ASP A 56 8.43 -9.48 -21.25
N GLU A 57 9.09 -10.02 -20.22
CA GLU A 57 8.62 -11.16 -19.43
C GLU A 57 7.80 -10.72 -18.22
N PHE A 58 8.17 -9.58 -17.61
CA PHE A 58 7.46 -9.04 -16.46
C PHE A 58 7.42 -7.50 -16.43
N ARG A 59 6.22 -6.93 -16.54
CA ARG A 59 5.99 -5.48 -16.61
C ARG A 59 5.36 -4.87 -15.35
N ALA A 60 5.04 -5.69 -14.35
CA ALA A 60 4.27 -5.29 -13.16
C ALA A 60 3.00 -4.46 -13.49
N GLY A 61 2.32 -4.74 -14.61
CA GLY A 61 1.20 -3.92 -15.08
C GLY A 61 -0.05 -3.99 -14.18
N TRP A 62 -1.02 -3.10 -14.42
CA TRP A 62 -2.27 -3.02 -13.63
C TRP A 62 -2.98 -4.37 -13.42
N SER A 63 -3.07 -5.18 -14.47
CA SER A 63 -3.68 -6.52 -14.41
C SER A 63 -2.96 -7.46 -13.45
N TRP A 64 -1.62 -7.38 -13.42
CA TRP A 64 -0.80 -8.14 -12.48
C TRP A 64 -0.99 -7.63 -11.06
N SER A 65 -0.87 -6.32 -10.81
CA SER A 65 -1.04 -5.76 -9.46
C SER A 65 -2.40 -6.06 -8.85
N LYS A 66 -3.46 -6.00 -9.67
CA LYS A 66 -4.82 -6.39 -9.25
C LYS A 66 -4.88 -7.88 -8.90
N GLY A 67 -4.24 -8.73 -9.68
CA GLY A 67 -4.12 -10.16 -9.42
C GLY A 67 -3.35 -10.46 -8.14
N PHE A 68 -2.17 -9.86 -7.97
CA PHE A 68 -1.32 -9.95 -6.78
C PHE A 68 -2.10 -9.57 -5.52
N LYS A 69 -2.74 -8.40 -5.52
CA LYS A 69 -3.55 -7.93 -4.38
C LYS A 69 -4.68 -8.90 -4.03
N LYS A 70 -5.31 -9.50 -5.03
CA LYS A 70 -6.37 -10.50 -4.82
C LYS A 70 -5.82 -11.81 -4.25
N ARG A 71 -4.70 -12.32 -4.79
CA ARG A 71 -4.06 -13.58 -4.33
C ARG A 71 -3.58 -13.48 -2.88
N HIS A 72 -3.02 -12.34 -2.48
CA HIS A 72 -2.46 -12.14 -1.15
C HIS A 72 -3.42 -11.47 -0.16
N GLY A 73 -4.71 -11.30 -0.50
CA GLY A 73 -5.69 -10.68 0.40
C GLY A 73 -5.39 -9.20 0.72
N LEU A 74 -4.56 -8.53 -0.09
CA LEU A 74 -4.14 -7.13 0.09
C LEU A 74 -5.11 -6.13 -0.53
N ALA A 75 -6.12 -6.60 -1.27
CA ALA A 75 -7.19 -5.77 -1.82
C ALA A 75 -7.91 -5.02 -0.69
N MET A 76 -8.13 -3.72 -0.86
CA MET A 76 -8.95 -2.94 0.06
C MET A 76 -10.35 -3.56 0.10
N ARG A 77 -10.72 -4.15 1.24
CA ARG A 77 -12.12 -4.49 1.52
C ARG A 77 -12.78 -3.20 1.98
N SER A 78 -13.32 -2.43 1.05
CA SER A 78 -14.12 -1.25 1.39
C SER A 78 -15.38 -1.69 2.17
N ARG A 79 -15.43 -1.40 3.46
CA ARG A 79 -16.62 -0.75 4.03
C ARG A 79 -16.23 0.68 4.33
N THR A 80 -16.48 1.57 3.38
CA THR A 80 -16.54 3.01 3.64
C THR A 80 -17.79 3.27 4.48
N ARG A 81 -17.66 2.99 5.78
CA ARG A 81 -18.44 3.61 6.86
C ARG A 81 -17.55 3.62 8.12
N VAL A 82 -16.30 4.06 7.96
CA VAL A 82 -15.31 4.19 9.04
C VAL A 82 -15.49 5.55 9.70
N GLY A 83 -16.67 5.75 10.26
CA GLY A 83 -16.88 6.71 11.34
C GLY A 83 -16.81 6.01 12.70
N GLN A 84 -16.33 4.77 12.81
CA GLN A 84 -16.38 4.01 14.06
C GLN A 84 -15.14 3.13 14.27
N ASP A 85 -14.42 3.51 15.34
CA ASP A 85 -13.49 2.76 16.20
C ASP A 85 -12.07 2.47 15.67
N SER A 86 -10.98 2.93 16.31
CA SER A 86 -10.75 3.05 17.76
C SER A 86 -10.80 4.49 18.31
N ASN A 87 -11.76 4.74 19.22
CA ASN A 87 -11.86 6.05 19.89
C ASN A 87 -10.69 6.32 20.85
N GLN A 88 -9.92 5.31 21.28
CA GLN A 88 -8.86 5.50 22.27
C GLN A 88 -7.54 6.01 21.65
N ASP A 89 -7.12 5.47 20.51
CA ASP A 89 -5.92 5.97 19.78
C ASP A 89 -6.19 7.30 19.07
N GLY A 90 -7.44 7.53 18.67
CA GLY A 90 -7.86 8.77 18.01
C GLY A 90 -7.72 10.00 18.91
N PHE A 91 -8.05 9.89 20.20
CA PHE A 91 -7.87 10.99 21.15
C PHE A 91 -6.39 11.28 21.41
N GLU A 92 -5.54 10.26 21.55
CA GLU A 92 -4.10 10.45 21.76
C GLU A 92 -3.43 11.07 20.51
N ALA A 93 -3.80 10.59 19.32
CA ALA A 93 -3.32 11.16 18.06
C ALA A 93 -3.78 12.61 17.87
N LEU A 94 -5.04 12.92 18.22
CA LEU A 94 -5.59 14.28 18.16
C LEU A 94 -4.91 15.21 19.16
N GLU A 95 -4.69 14.77 20.40
CA GLU A 95 -3.97 15.50 21.44
C GLU A 95 -2.53 15.81 21.00
N ARG A 96 -1.83 14.80 20.47
CA ARG A 96 -0.46 14.94 19.99
C ARG A 96 -0.36 15.92 18.83
N PHE A 97 -1.29 15.83 17.88
CA PHE A 97 -1.38 16.76 16.75
C PHE A 97 -1.69 18.18 17.22
N SER A 98 -2.71 18.36 18.07
CA SER A 98 -3.13 19.65 18.62
C SER A 98 -2.00 20.35 19.38
N ARG A 99 -1.26 19.62 20.23
CA ARG A 99 -0.08 20.18 20.92
C ARG A 99 0.99 20.64 19.94
N ARG A 100 1.30 19.83 18.93
CA ARG A 100 2.32 20.15 17.94
C ARG A 100 1.94 21.38 17.11
N VAL A 101 0.67 21.51 16.73
CA VAL A 101 0.15 22.69 16.04
C VAL A 101 0.27 23.93 16.92
N LYS A 102 -0.11 23.87 18.20
CA LYS A 102 0.00 25.00 19.13
C LYS A 102 1.44 25.47 19.35
N VAL A 103 2.39 24.55 19.48
CA VAL A 103 3.82 24.90 19.61
C VAL A 103 4.30 25.62 18.35
N LEU A 104 3.99 25.10 17.16
CA LEU A 104 4.36 25.75 15.90
C LEU A 104 3.70 27.11 15.74
N MET A 105 2.44 27.27 16.14
CA MET A 105 1.75 28.56 16.08
C MET A 105 2.45 29.60 16.97
N PHE A 106 2.89 29.21 18.16
CA PHE A 106 3.64 30.09 19.06
C PHE A 106 5.05 30.40 18.53
N GLU A 107 5.81 29.39 18.14
CA GLU A 107 7.18 29.56 17.61
C GLU A 107 7.22 30.48 16.37
N HIS A 108 6.20 30.39 15.52
CA HIS A 108 6.14 31.14 14.27
C HIS A 108 5.27 32.39 14.33
N ASN A 109 4.75 32.79 15.50
CA ASN A 109 3.81 33.90 15.67
C ASN A 109 2.61 33.84 14.69
N ILE A 110 2.03 32.65 14.53
CA ILE A 110 0.87 32.42 13.67
C ILE A 110 -0.39 32.57 14.53
N ASP A 111 -1.09 33.69 14.39
CA ASP A 111 -2.32 33.97 15.14
C ASP A 111 -3.55 33.22 14.62
N THR A 112 -3.53 32.74 13.37
CA THR A 112 -4.70 32.08 12.75
C THR A 112 -4.27 31.03 11.74
N ALA A 113 -4.82 29.82 11.86
CA ALA A 113 -4.61 28.71 10.94
C ALA A 113 -5.94 28.35 10.26
N PHE A 114 -5.95 28.26 8.93
CA PHE A 114 -7.12 27.88 8.14
C PHE A 114 -6.98 26.45 7.64
N ASN A 115 -8.10 25.72 7.61
CA ASN A 115 -8.16 24.41 6.94
C ASN A 115 -8.11 24.64 5.42
N ALA A 116 -7.18 23.96 4.73
CA ALA A 116 -7.18 23.92 3.27
C ALA A 116 -8.26 22.93 2.82
N ASP A 117 -9.42 23.44 2.42
CA ASP A 117 -10.53 22.69 1.81
C ASP A 117 -10.11 22.03 0.49
#